data_AF-A0A9E4J4A2-F1
#
_entry.id   AF-A0A9E4J4A2-F1
#
_cell.length_a   1.000
_cell.length_b   1.000
_cell.length_c   1.000
_cell.angle_alpha   90.00
_cell.angle_beta   90.00
_cell.angle_gamma   90.00
#
_symmetry.space_group_name_H-M   'P 1'
#
loop_
_entity.id
_entity.type
_entity.pdbx_description
1 polymer ?
#
loop_
_entity_poly.entity_id
_entity_poly.type
_entity_poly.pdbx_seq_one_letter_code
_entity_poly.pdbx_strand_id
1 'polypeptide(L)'
;MGSAICCSKSLQPPPLPVRREPCGSKRTFAPRPNYTEEARRARVQGVVILQAVVDAVGNVGYVKVLKGLPEGLTESAVQVVEQWRYEPATLNGEPVPVYINLTVNFSLQ
;
A
#
# COMPACT_ATOMS: atom_id res chain seq x y z
N MET A 1 25.48 24.13 -24.29
CA MET A 1 25.02 24.45 -22.92
C MET A 1 23.99 23.39 -22.56
N GLY A 2 24.41 22.42 -21.73
CA GLY A 2 23.60 21.25 -21.38
C GLY A 2 22.67 21.55 -20.21
N SER A 3 21.43 21.09 -20.34
CA SER A 3 20.46 21.00 -19.25
C SER A 3 19.82 19.62 -19.40
N ALA A 4 20.37 18.62 -18.74
CA ALA A 4 19.98 18.18 -17.40
C ALA A 4 18.59 17.52 -17.39
N ILE A 5 18.62 16.20 -17.56
CA ILE A 5 17.88 15.21 -16.75
C ILE A 5 16.35 15.38 -16.74
N CYS A 6 15.71 14.97 -17.83
CA CYS A 6 14.36 14.38 -17.73
C CYS A 6 14.48 12.89 -17.36
N CYS A 7 15.10 12.57 -16.23
CA CYS A 7 14.84 11.28 -15.58
C CYS A 7 13.56 11.42 -14.78
N SER A 8 12.43 11.49 -15.50
CA SER A 8 11.18 10.96 -15.02
C SER A 8 11.46 9.49 -14.68
N LYS A 9 11.82 9.24 -13.43
CA LYS A 9 11.77 7.91 -12.84
C LYS A 9 10.29 7.57 -12.78
N SER A 10 9.73 7.28 -13.95
CA SER A 10 8.49 6.56 -14.09
C SER A 10 8.79 5.27 -13.37
N LEU A 11 8.39 5.21 -12.09
CA LEU A 11 8.19 3.96 -11.38
C LEU A 11 7.12 3.24 -12.20
N GLN A 12 7.51 2.69 -13.35
CA GLN A 12 6.68 1.81 -14.15
C GLN A 12 6.63 0.55 -13.32
N PRO A 13 5.48 0.30 -12.67
CA PRO A 13 5.40 -0.84 -11.81
C PRO A 13 5.57 -2.11 -12.66
N PRO A 14 6.24 -3.15 -12.12
CA PRO A 14 6.59 -4.33 -12.90
C PRO A 14 5.34 -4.91 -13.57
N PRO A 15 5.42 -5.35 -14.84
CA PRO A 15 4.29 -5.98 -15.52
C PRO A 15 3.94 -7.25 -14.75
N LEU A 16 2.80 -7.23 -14.06
CA LEU A 16 2.38 -8.37 -13.26
C LEU A 16 1.86 -9.49 -14.17
N PRO A 17 2.12 -10.75 -13.82
CA PRO A 17 1.41 -11.86 -14.45
C PRO A 17 -0.06 -11.82 -14.03
N VAL A 18 -0.95 -11.41 -14.95
CA VAL A 18 -2.39 -11.39 -14.72
C VAL A 18 -2.94 -12.82 -14.80
N ARG A 19 -2.86 -13.60 -13.71
CA ARG A 19 -3.68 -14.80 -13.52
C ARG A 19 -4.42 -14.72 -12.19
N ARG A 20 -5.74 -14.91 -12.28
CA ARG A 20 -6.77 -14.62 -11.28
C ARG A 20 -6.83 -15.71 -10.20
N GLU A 21 -5.70 -16.09 -9.63
CA GLU A 21 -5.69 -16.98 -8.48
C GLU A 21 -5.93 -16.11 -7.23
N PRO A 22 -6.91 -16.45 -6.37
CA PRO A 22 -7.09 -15.74 -5.13
C PRO A 22 -5.87 -16.09 -4.27
N CYS A 23 -4.87 -15.20 -4.28
CA CYS A 23 -3.80 -15.25 -3.30
C CYS A 23 -4.49 -15.13 -1.95
N GLY A 24 -4.51 -16.22 -1.18
CA GLY A 24 -4.89 -16.20 0.22
C GLY A 24 -3.81 -15.49 1.02
N SER A 25 -3.49 -14.24 0.67
CA SER A 25 -2.40 -13.46 1.21
C SER A 25 -2.69 -13.22 2.69
N LYS A 26 -2.21 -14.13 3.54
CA LYS A 26 -2.25 -13.93 4.98
C LYS A 26 -1.30 -12.79 5.28
N ARG A 27 -1.87 -11.71 5.85
CA ARG A 27 -1.08 -10.65 6.47
C ARG A 27 -0.34 -11.27 7.64
N THR A 28 0.99 -11.36 7.54
CA THR A 28 1.84 -11.87 8.63
C THR A 28 2.13 -10.78 9.65
N PHE A 29 2.23 -9.52 9.20
CA PHE A 29 2.42 -8.37 10.09
C PHE A 29 1.60 -7.18 9.60
N ALA A 30 0.64 -6.74 10.42
CA ALA A 30 -0.29 -5.65 10.09
C ALA A 30 -0.59 -4.77 11.30
N PRO A 31 0.38 -3.92 11.73
CA PRO A 31 0.11 -2.87 12.70
C PRO A 31 -1.08 -2.03 12.27
N ARG A 32 -1.89 -1.59 13.24
CA ARG A 32 -3.00 -0.67 12.98
C ARG A 32 -2.41 0.72 12.73
N PRO A 33 -2.96 1.50 11.79
CA PRO A 33 -2.53 2.87 11.58
C PRO A 33 -2.84 3.71 12.81
N ASN A 34 -1.94 4.64 13.09
CA ASN A 34 -2.13 5.53 14.21
C ASN A 34 -3.22 6.55 13.87
N TYR A 35 -4.02 6.89 14.87
CA TYR A 35 -5.08 7.86 14.71
C TYR A 35 -4.56 9.20 15.25
N THR A 36 -4.44 10.21 14.39
CA THR A 36 -3.93 11.54 14.75
C THR A 36 -4.89 12.27 15.70
N GLU A 37 -4.35 13.09 16.60
CA GLU A 37 -5.18 13.81 17.58
C GLU A 37 -6.09 14.84 16.89
N GLU A 38 -5.61 15.43 15.79
CA GLU A 38 -6.37 16.33 14.91
C GLU A 38 -7.60 15.61 14.33
N ALA A 39 -7.41 14.42 13.76
CA ALA A 39 -8.51 13.62 13.25
C ALA A 39 -9.53 13.27 14.35
N ARG A 40 -9.08 13.05 15.59
CA ARG A 40 -9.96 12.69 16.71
C ARG A 40 -10.84 13.86 17.08
N ARG A 41 -10.24 15.06 17.15
CA ARG A 41 -10.94 16.31 17.43
C ARG A 41 -11.94 16.66 16.33
N ALA A 42 -11.54 16.46 15.07
CA ALA A 42 -12.36 16.69 13.89
C ALA A 42 -13.39 15.57 13.62
N ARG A 43 -13.38 14.51 14.44
CA ARG A 43 -14.27 13.33 14.33
C ARG A 43 -14.24 12.65 12.95
N VAL A 44 -13.07 12.60 12.32
CA VAL A 44 -12.93 12.12 10.92
C VAL A 44 -12.99 10.60 10.86
N GLN A 45 -14.09 10.06 10.36
CA GLN A 45 -14.24 8.62 10.17
C GLN A 45 -14.31 8.26 8.69
N GLY A 46 -13.87 7.05 8.34
CA GLY A 46 -14.01 6.54 6.99
C GLY A 46 -12.97 5.49 6.63
N VAL A 47 -12.79 5.29 5.34
CA VAL A 47 -11.86 4.30 4.80
C VAL A 47 -10.82 4.97 3.91
N VAL A 48 -9.56 4.59 4.13
CA VAL A 48 -8.45 4.91 3.23
C VAL A 48 -8.23 3.70 2.33
N ILE A 49 -8.20 3.93 1.03
CA ILE A 49 -7.92 2.90 0.03
C ILE A 49 -6.56 3.20 -0.58
N LEU A 50 -5.65 2.25 -0.43
CA LEU A 50 -4.30 2.30 -0.98
C LEU A 50 -4.13 1.15 -1.97
N GLN A 51 -3.43 1.41 -3.06
CA GLN A 51 -2.92 0.38 -3.95
C GLN A 51 -1.43 0.24 -3.66
N ALA A 52 -0.95 -0.98 -3.48
CA ALA A 52 0.47 -1.22 -3.30
C ALA A 52 0.90 -2.46 -4.07
N VAL A 53 2.19 -2.57 -4.35
CA VAL A 53 2.80 -3.77 -4.94
C VAL A 53 3.43 -4.56 -3.82
N VAL A 54 3.09 -5.83 -3.71
CA VAL A 54 3.86 -6.78 -2.90
C VAL A 54 4.90 -7.42 -3.80
N ASP A 55 6.16 -7.29 -3.44
CA ASP A 55 7.27 -7.92 -4.15
C ASP A 55 7.31 -9.44 -3.92
N ALA A 56 8.10 -10.13 -4.73
CA ALA A 56 8.43 -11.55 -4.61
C ALA A 56 9.00 -11.98 -3.23
N VAL A 57 9.39 -11.02 -2.39
CA VAL A 57 9.92 -11.24 -1.04
C VAL A 57 8.85 -10.99 0.04
N GLY A 58 7.67 -10.47 -0.32
CA GLY A 58 6.61 -10.14 0.63
C GLY A 58 6.69 -8.72 1.21
N ASN A 59 7.57 -7.88 0.66
CA ASN A 59 7.67 -6.46 1.00
C ASN A 59 6.63 -5.65 0.24
N VAL A 60 6.07 -4.64 0.88
CA VAL A 60 5.14 -3.70 0.25
C VAL A 60 5.94 -2.51 -0.30
N GLY A 61 5.82 -2.27 -1.59
CA GLY A 61 6.40 -1.13 -2.31
C GLY A 61 5.37 -0.47 -3.24
N TYR A 62 5.78 0.62 -3.90
CA TYR A 62 4.93 1.31 -4.88
C TYR A 62 3.52 1.65 -4.33
N VAL A 63 3.47 2.29 -3.16
CA VAL A 63 2.20 2.67 -2.53
C VAL A 63 1.60 3.88 -3.25
N LYS A 64 0.36 3.74 -3.70
CA LYS A 64 -0.45 4.76 -4.35
C LYS A 64 -1.74 4.94 -3.57
N VAL A 65 -2.02 6.18 -3.17
CA VAL A 65 -3.29 6.51 -2.51
C VAL A 65 -4.38 6.57 -3.58
N LEU A 66 -5.38 5.69 -3.47
CA LEU A 66 -6.58 5.74 -4.31
C LEU A 66 -7.67 6.60 -3.66
N LYS A 67 -7.82 6.48 -2.34
CA LYS A 67 -8.75 7.27 -1.54
C LYS A 67 -8.09 7.60 -0.20
N GLY A 68 -7.86 8.89 0.05
CA GLY A 68 -7.33 9.38 1.32
C GLY A 68 -8.42 9.91 2.26
N LEU A 69 -8.03 10.13 3.51
CA LEU A 69 -8.76 10.90 4.52
C LEU A 69 -7.94 12.13 4.94
N PRO A 70 -8.60 13.24 5.35
CA PRO A 70 -7.93 14.45 5.83
C PRO A 70 -7.28 14.24 7.22
N GLU A 71 -6.71 15.30 7.79
CA GLU A 71 -6.14 15.31 9.15
C GLU A 71 -4.93 14.38 9.36
N GLY A 72 -4.15 14.12 8.29
CA GLY A 72 -2.94 13.28 8.36
C GLY A 72 -3.20 11.77 8.49
N LEU A 73 -4.47 11.34 8.42
CA LEU A 73 -4.82 9.92 8.44
C LEU A 73 -4.28 9.17 7.22
N THR A 74 -4.19 9.84 6.07
CA THR A 74 -3.61 9.26 4.85
C THR A 74 -2.13 8.95 5.01
N GLU A 75 -1.32 9.92 5.47
CA GLU A 75 0.11 9.69 5.70
C GLU A 75 0.34 8.59 6.74
N SER A 76 -0.42 8.58 7.84
CA SER A 76 -0.29 7.53 8.84
C SER A 76 -0.63 6.15 8.28
N ALA A 77 -1.67 6.06 7.43
CA ALA A 77 -2.01 4.82 6.73
C ALA A 77 -0.87 4.36 5.82
N VAL A 78 -0.28 5.26 5.03
CA VAL A 78 0.83 4.95 4.13
C VAL A 78 2.04 4.43 4.91
N GLN A 79 2.47 5.13 5.95
CA GLN A 79 3.64 4.73 6.76
C GLN A 79 3.48 3.36 7.41
N VAL A 80 2.27 3.02 7.85
CA VAL A 80 1.97 1.72 8.45
C VAL A 80 1.92 0.63 7.39
N VAL A 81 1.35 0.92 6.22
CA VAL A 81 1.24 -0.02 5.10
C VAL A 81 2.61 -0.38 4.52
N GLU A 82 3.56 0.56 4.47
CA GLU A 82 4.95 0.28 4.07
C GLU A 82 5.67 -0.71 5.02
N GLN A 83 5.26 -0.73 6.28
CA GLN A 83 5.77 -1.66 7.28
C GLN A 83 5.06 -3.01 7.24
N TRP A 84 3.95 -3.14 6.51
CA TRP A 84 3.24 -4.40 6.42
C TRP A 84 4.10 -5.43 5.71
N ARG A 85 3.91 -6.69 6.12
CA ARG A 85 4.52 -7.84 5.48
C ARG A 85 3.43 -8.79 5.06
N TYR A 86 3.59 -9.23 3.82
CA TYR A 86 2.68 -10.13 3.15
C TYR A 86 3.44 -11.39 2.77
N GLU A 87 2.72 -12.49 2.68
CA GLU A 87 3.27 -13.68 2.05
C GLU A 87 3.39 -13.41 0.53
N PRO A 88 4.57 -13.61 -0.07
CA PRO A 88 4.74 -13.37 -1.50
C PRO A 88 3.85 -14.31 -2.29
N ALA A 89 3.21 -13.76 -3.34
CA ALA A 89 2.48 -14.59 -4.27
C ALA A 89 3.48 -15.46 -5.05
N THR A 90 3.23 -16.76 -5.10
CA THR A 90 3.99 -17.68 -5.96
C THR A 90 3.12 -18.09 -7.14
N LEU A 91 3.69 -18.03 -8.33
CA LEU A 91 3.07 -18.47 -9.58
C LEU A 91 3.96 -19.56 -10.17
N ASN A 92 3.42 -20.77 -10.34
CA ASN A 92 4.19 -21.95 -10.78
C ASN A 92 5.43 -22.24 -9.90
N GLY A 93 5.38 -21.91 -8.61
CA GLY A 93 6.49 -22.07 -7.67
C GLY A 93 7.52 -20.93 -7.70
N GLU A 94 7.37 -19.94 -8.59
CA GLU A 94 8.22 -18.75 -8.63
C GLU A 94 7.54 -17.57 -7.92
N PRO A 95 8.25 -16.83 -7.05
CA PRO A 95 7.67 -15.69 -6.39
C PRO A 95 7.53 -14.51 -7.37
N VAL A 96 6.33 -13.95 -7.45
CA VAL A 96 5.98 -12.89 -8.41
C VAL A 96 5.45 -11.66 -7.69
N PRO A 97 5.79 -10.44 -8.15
CA PRO A 97 5.20 -9.24 -7.62
C PRO A 97 3.70 -9.16 -7.99
N VAL A 98 2.87 -8.63 -7.09
CA VAL A 98 1.41 -8.48 -7.30
C VAL A 98 0.88 -7.14 -6.77
N TYR A 99 -0.13 -6.56 -7.43
CA TYR A 99 -0.87 -5.42 -6.86
C TYR A 99 -1.89 -5.93 -5.88
N ILE A 100 -1.97 -5.23 -4.75
CA ILE A 100 -3.03 -5.41 -3.78
C ILE A 100 -3.70 -4.09 -3.48
N ASN A 101 -5.02 -4.14 -3.30
CA ASN A 101 -5.80 -3.01 -2.81
C ASN A 101 -6.00 -3.18 -1.30
N LEU A 102 -5.48 -2.24 -0.54
CA LEU A 102 -5.50 -2.21 0.90
C LEU A 102 -6.56 -1.23 1.35
N THR A 103 -7.55 -1.73 2.09
CA THR A 103 -8.57 -0.90 2.71
C THR A 103 -8.27 -0.81 4.20
N VAL A 104 -8.02 0.41 4.66
CA VAL A 104 -7.77 0.74 6.05
C VAL A 104 -9.00 1.47 6.59
N ASN A 105 -9.64 0.90 7.61
CA ASN A 105 -10.80 1.51 8.24
C ASN A 105 -10.38 2.35 9.46
N PHE A 106 -10.78 3.61 9.46
CA PHE A 106 -10.62 4.55 10.57
C PHE A 106 -11.99 4.82 11.19
N SER A 107 -12.21 4.24 12.36
CA SER A 107 -13.40 4.45 13.19
C SER A 107 -12.98 4.98 14.56
N LEU A 108 -13.65 6.01 15.05
CA LEU A 108 -13.54 6.40 16.46
C LEU A 108 -14.32 5.37 17.27
N GLN A 109 -13.64 4.72 18.22
CA GLN A 109 -14.27 3.85 19.20
C GLN A 109 -14.85 4.68 20.33
#